data_AF-A0A3C0PMY8-F1
#
_entry.id   AF-A0A3C0PMY8-F1
#
_cell.length_a   1.000
_cell.length_b   1.000
_cell.length_c   1.000
_cell.angle_alpha   90.00
_cell.angle_beta   90.00
_cell.angle_gamma   90.00
#
_symmetry.space_group_name_H-M   'P 1'
#
loop_
_entity.id
_entity.type
_entity.pdbx_description
1 polymer ?
#
loop_
_entity_poly.entity_id
_entity_poly.type
_entity_poly.pdbx_seq_one_letter_code
_entity_poly.pdbx_strand_id
1 'polypeptide(L)'
;LGQCHSLEVWQDEALLGGVFGITIGGVFCGESMFSRSRNGSKSALAFLTVHLQNCGFSLFDTQFITDHLQSLGAIEISRATYQSKLADAIKLPVSITSQPIPDVQSILQRNTQTS
;
A
#
# COMPACT_ATOMS: atom_id res chain seq x y z
N LEU A 1 -8.01 -5.21 -18.83
CA LEU A 1 -6.76 -5.83 -18.35
C LEU A 1 -5.77 -4.69 -18.12
N GLY A 2 -5.33 -4.47 -16.87
CA GLY A 2 -4.58 -3.27 -16.45
C GLY A 2 -4.77 -2.87 -14.98
N GLN A 3 -5.42 -3.74 -14.19
CA GLN A 3 -5.72 -3.50 -12.78
C GLN A 3 -4.67 -4.10 -11.83
N CYS A 4 -3.75 -4.94 -12.32
CA CYS A 4 -2.69 -5.51 -11.50
C CYS A 4 -1.47 -4.59 -11.54
N HIS A 5 -0.93 -4.25 -10.37
CA HIS A 5 0.22 -3.36 -10.23
C HIS A 5 1.21 -3.93 -9.22
N SER A 6 2.49 -3.72 -9.48
CA SER A 6 3.57 -3.96 -8.53
C SER A 6 4.22 -2.65 -8.09
N LEU A 7 4.75 -2.65 -6.88
CA LEU A 7 5.70 -1.67 -6.38
C LEU A 7 6.94 -2.43 -5.91
N GLU A 8 8.10 -2.00 -6.39
CA GLU A 8 9.37 -2.64 -6.15
C GLU A 8 10.32 -1.67 -5.46
N VAL A 9 11.10 -2.19 -4.51
CA VAL A 9 12.12 -1.43 -3.80
C VAL A 9 13.48 -1.89 -4.29
N TRP A 10 14.18 -0.97 -4.93
CA TRP A 10 15.51 -1.17 -5.47
C TRP A 10 16.54 -0.34 -4.71
N GLN A 11 17.74 -0.88 -4.57
CA GLN A 11 18.93 -0.13 -4.18
C GLN A 11 20.00 -0.43 -5.21
N ASP A 12 20.38 0.59 -5.98
CA ASP A 12 21.19 0.42 -7.19
C ASP A 12 20.54 -0.66 -8.09
N GLU A 13 21.28 -1.70 -8.44
CA GLU A 13 20.81 -2.84 -9.26
C GLU A 13 20.17 -3.97 -8.43
N ALA A 14 20.07 -3.82 -7.11
CA ALA A 14 19.57 -4.86 -6.21
C ALA A 14 18.09 -4.70 -5.87
N LEU A 15 17.27 -5.65 -6.31
CA LEU A 15 15.86 -5.76 -5.90
C LEU A 15 15.77 -6.24 -4.44
N LEU A 16 15.42 -5.34 -3.53
CA LEU A 16 15.38 -5.60 -2.09
C LEU A 16 14.05 -6.21 -1.63
N GLY A 17 12.95 -5.92 -2.32
CA GLY A 17 11.60 -6.39 -1.99
C GLY A 17 10.54 -5.77 -2.88
N GLY A 18 9.29 -6.15 -2.64
CA GLY A 18 8.16 -5.59 -3.38
C GLY A 18 6.82 -6.14 -2.93
N VAL A 19 5.77 -5.55 -3.47
CA VAL A 19 4.37 -5.91 -3.26
C VAL A 19 3.63 -5.82 -4.59
N PHE A 20 2.68 -6.72 -4.82
CA PHE A 20 1.77 -6.58 -5.95
C PHE A 20 0.33 -6.85 -5.53
N GLY A 21 -0.59 -6.29 -6.30
CA GLY A 21 -2.01 -6.35 -5.99
C GLY A 21 -2.87 -5.82 -7.12
N ILE A 22 -4.17 -5.77 -6.85
CA ILE A 22 -5.19 -5.36 -7.80
C ILE A 22 -5.83 -4.05 -7.35
N THR A 23 -6.04 -3.13 -8.29
CA THR A 23 -6.79 -1.88 -8.09
C THR A 23 -8.19 -1.98 -8.65
N ILE A 24 -9.19 -1.59 -7.85
CA ILE A 24 -10.59 -1.48 -8.27
C ILE A 24 -11.18 -0.23 -7.62
N GLY A 25 -11.42 0.81 -8.43
CA GLY A 25 -11.76 2.14 -7.90
C GLY A 25 -10.69 2.62 -6.92
N GLY A 26 -11.11 3.06 -5.73
CA GLY A 26 -10.24 3.47 -4.63
C GLY A 26 -9.80 2.36 -3.68
N VAL A 27 -9.83 1.11 -4.12
CA VAL A 27 -9.37 -0.06 -3.37
C VAL A 27 -8.09 -0.61 -3.99
N PHE A 28 -7.09 -0.89 -3.15
CA PHE A 28 -5.96 -1.74 -3.49
C PHE A 28 -6.05 -3.04 -2.68
N CYS A 29 -6.14 -4.18 -3.35
CA CYS A 29 -6.08 -5.49 -2.72
C CYS A 29 -4.66 -6.05 -2.89
N GLY A 30 -3.89 -6.10 -1.79
CA GLY A 30 -2.57 -6.72 -1.79
C GLY A 30 -2.69 -8.25 -1.91
N GLU A 31 -2.05 -8.83 -2.91
CA GLU A 31 -2.06 -10.27 -3.16
C GLU A 31 -0.85 -10.96 -2.53
N SER A 32 0.34 -10.39 -2.71
CA SER A 32 1.54 -10.91 -2.10
C SER A 32 2.65 -9.88 -2.02
N MET A 33 3.66 -10.23 -1.24
CA MET A 33 4.87 -9.44 -1.06
C MET A 33 6.07 -10.36 -0.89
N PHE A 34 7.25 -9.84 -1.21
CA PHE A 34 8.50 -10.55 -1.02
C PHE A 34 9.56 -9.62 -0.44
N SER A 35 10.54 -10.22 0.25
CA SER A 35 11.69 -9.51 0.81
C SER A 35 12.96 -10.31 0.50
N ARG A 36 13.91 -9.68 -0.17
CA ARG A 36 15.25 -10.23 -0.46
C ARG A 36 16.34 -9.65 0.45
N SER A 37 16.04 -8.53 1.11
CA SER A 37 16.88 -7.93 2.15
C SER A 37 16.07 -7.63 3.40
N ARG A 38 16.75 -7.30 4.50
CA ARG A 38 16.10 -6.87 5.75
C ARG A 38 15.24 -5.64 5.45
N ASN A 39 13.98 -5.70 5.84
CA ASN A 39 12.97 -4.64 5.66
C ASN A 39 12.54 -4.35 4.19
N GLY A 40 12.93 -5.16 3.19
CA GLY A 40 12.56 -4.91 1.80
C GLY A 40 11.04 -4.83 1.55
N SER A 41 10.27 -5.83 2.00
CA SER A 41 8.80 -5.79 1.93
C SER A 41 8.18 -4.69 2.80
N LYS A 42 8.83 -4.36 3.92
CA LYS A 42 8.40 -3.30 4.84
C LYS A 42 8.46 -1.92 4.20
N SER A 43 9.59 -1.64 3.54
CA SER A 43 9.76 -0.43 2.74
C SER A 43 8.72 -0.41 1.61
N ALA A 44 8.52 -1.51 0.90
CA ALA A 44 7.52 -1.56 -0.18
C ALA A 44 6.12 -1.18 0.31
N LEU A 45 5.70 -1.71 1.46
CA LEU A 45 4.43 -1.36 2.10
C LEU A 45 4.36 0.10 2.53
N ALA A 46 5.40 0.65 3.15
CA ALA A 46 5.41 2.05 3.57
C ALA A 46 5.28 3.01 2.37
N PHE A 47 6.02 2.75 1.30
CA PHE A 47 5.91 3.51 0.05
C PHE A 47 4.52 3.36 -0.58
N LEU A 48 4.01 2.13 -0.68
CA LEU A 48 2.69 1.88 -1.26
C LEU A 48 1.59 2.59 -0.49
N THR A 49 1.58 2.52 0.85
CA THR A 49 0.56 3.18 1.67
C THR A 49 0.52 4.69 1.43
N VAL A 50 1.68 5.36 1.42
CA VAL A 50 1.74 6.80 1.13
C VAL A 50 1.31 7.10 -0.31
N HIS A 51 1.75 6.28 -1.25
CA HIS A 51 1.39 6.43 -2.66
C HIS A 51 -0.12 6.32 -2.90
N LEU A 52 -0.76 5.30 -2.31
CA LEU A 52 -2.20 5.08 -2.37
C LEU A 52 -2.97 6.27 -1.76
N GLN A 53 -2.52 6.79 -0.61
CA GLN A 53 -3.09 7.99 0.01
C GLN A 53 -3.00 9.20 -0.91
N ASN A 54 -1.83 9.44 -1.53
CA ASN A 54 -1.64 10.56 -2.45
C ASN A 54 -2.52 10.44 -3.70
N CYS A 55 -2.75 9.22 -4.19
CA CYS A 55 -3.65 8.95 -5.31
C CYS A 55 -5.14 8.98 -4.92
N GLY A 56 -5.48 9.16 -3.64
CA GLY A 56 -6.86 9.25 -3.16
C GLY A 56 -7.55 7.90 -2.93
N PHE A 57 -6.79 6.81 -2.79
CA PHE A 57 -7.35 5.52 -2.38
C PHE A 57 -7.84 5.60 -0.93
N SER A 58 -8.96 4.93 -0.65
CA SER A 58 -9.61 4.96 0.67
C SER A 58 -9.56 3.60 1.38
N LEU A 59 -9.15 2.54 0.69
CA LEU A 59 -9.03 1.20 1.25
C LEU A 59 -7.79 0.48 0.70
N PHE A 60 -6.91 0.06 1.61
CA PHE A 60 -5.83 -0.88 1.32
C PHE A 60 -6.11 -2.17 2.08
N ASP A 61 -6.53 -3.21 1.36
CA ASP A 61 -6.74 -4.55 1.90
C ASP A 61 -5.42 -5.32 1.89
N THR A 62 -5.00 -5.76 3.09
CA THR A 62 -3.75 -6.48 3.32
C THR A 62 -3.96 -7.96 3.60
N GLN A 63 -5.21 -8.45 3.50
CA GLN A 63 -5.69 -9.82 3.76
C GLN A 63 -5.53 -10.31 5.22
N PHE A 64 -4.32 -10.24 5.76
CA PHE A 64 -4.00 -10.65 7.13
C PHE A 64 -3.22 -9.57 7.85
N ILE A 65 -3.63 -9.28 9.08
CA ILE A 65 -2.89 -8.37 9.93
C ILE A 65 -1.64 -9.06 10.49
N THR A 66 -0.52 -8.34 10.49
CA THR A 66 0.73 -8.76 11.14
C THR A 66 1.20 -7.62 12.03
N ASP A 67 2.02 -7.91 13.05
CA ASP A 67 2.60 -6.87 13.94
C ASP A 67 3.29 -5.77 13.12
N HIS A 68 3.90 -6.14 11.99
CA HIS A 68 4.51 -5.17 11.10
C HIS A 68 3.47 -4.27 10.41
N LEU A 69 2.39 -4.83 9.87
CA LEU A 69 1.32 -4.04 9.27
C LEU A 69 0.66 -3.11 10.31
N GLN A 70 0.48 -3.59 11.55
CA GLN A 70 -0.03 -2.77 12.65
C GLN A 70 0.88 -1.58 12.94
N SER A 71 2.20 -1.78 12.95
CA SER A 71 3.17 -0.67 13.13
C SER A 71 3.09 0.39 12.02
N LEU A 72 2.53 0.04 10.86
CA LEU A 72 2.27 0.96 9.74
C LEU A 72 0.85 1.55 9.75
N GLY A 73 0.07 1.31 10.79
CA GLY A 73 -1.30 1.81 10.94
C GLY A 73 -2.40 0.91 10.38
N ALA A 74 -2.08 -0.34 10.00
CA ALA A 74 -3.12 -1.30 9.64
C ALA A 74 -3.95 -1.66 10.87
N ILE A 75 -5.27 -1.73 10.68
CA ILE A 75 -6.23 -2.07 11.72
C ILE A 75 -7.07 -3.27 11.27
N GLU A 76 -7.43 -4.11 12.22
CA GLU A 76 -8.44 -5.14 11.98
C GLU A 76 -9.83 -4.50 12.15
N ILE A 77 -10.73 -4.80 11.23
CA ILE A 77 -12.10 -4.30 11.24
C ILE A 77 -13.08 -5.46 11.04
N SER A 78 -14.31 -5.30 11.52
CA SER A 78 -15.35 -6.30 11.28
C SER A 78 -15.61 -6.47 9.77
N ARG A 79 -16.02 -7.68 9.37
CA ARG A 79 -16.43 -7.94 7.98
C ARG A 79 -17.50 -6.97 7.48
N ALA A 80 -18.46 -6.61 8.32
CA ALA A 80 -19.52 -5.66 7.96
C ALA A 80 -18.95 -4.26 7.70
N THR A 81 -18.02 -3.80 8.54
CA THR A 81 -17.31 -2.53 8.33
C THR A 81 -16.50 -2.56 7.04
N TYR A 82 -15.78 -3.66 6.78
CA TYR A 82 -15.01 -3.84 5.54
C TYR A 82 -15.92 -3.79 4.30
N GLN A 83 -17.02 -4.54 4.28
CA GLN A 83 -17.96 -4.56 3.15
C GLN A 83 -18.55 -3.18 2.86
N SER A 84 -18.90 -2.43 3.90
CA SER A 84 -19.37 -1.06 3.77
C SER A 84 -18.30 -0.15 3.13
N LYS A 85 -17.08 -0.16 3.67
CA LYS A 85 -15.94 0.61 3.11
C LYS A 85 -15.61 0.20 1.67
N LEU A 86 -15.62 -1.10 1.38
CA LEU A 86 -15.37 -1.64 0.05
C LEU A 86 -16.40 -1.12 -0.96
N ALA A 87 -17.70 -1.17 -0.61
CA ALA A 87 -18.79 -0.71 -1.48
C ALA A 87 -18.69 0.78 -1.83
N ASP A 88 -18.14 1.60 -0.93
CA ASP A 88 -17.89 3.02 -1.19
C ASP A 88 -16.60 3.22 -2.00
N ALA A 89 -15.53 2.54 -1.63
CA ALA A 89 -14.23 2.69 -2.26
C ALA A 89 -14.22 2.28 -3.73
N ILE A 90 -14.91 1.21 -4.13
CA ILE A 90 -14.96 0.76 -5.54
C ILE A 90 -15.61 1.78 -6.48
N LYS A 91 -16.38 2.75 -5.96
CA LYS A 91 -17.02 3.81 -6.75
C LYS A 91 -16.10 5.01 -6.99
N LEU A 92 -14.96 5.11 -6.30
CA LEU A 92 -14.07 6.24 -6.41
C LEU A 92 -13.33 6.23 -7.77
N PRO A 93 -13.34 7.33 -8.53
CA PRO A 93 -12.70 7.42 -9.84
C PRO A 93 -11.21 7.75 -9.72
N VAL A 94 -10.46 6.94 -8.97
CA VAL A 94 -9.03 7.14 -8.73
C VAL A 94 -8.18 6.16 -9.54
N SER A 95 -6.91 6.52 -9.74
CA SER A 95 -5.93 5.68 -10.43
C SER A 95 -4.61 5.70 -9.67
N ILE A 96 -3.98 4.53 -9.53
CA ILE A 96 -2.66 4.40 -8.89
C ILE A 96 -1.55 5.12 -9.67
N THR A 97 -1.77 5.47 -10.94
CA THR A 97 -0.81 6.23 -11.76
C THR A 97 -1.12 7.73 -11.80
N SER A 98 -2.09 8.22 -11.02
CA SER A 98 -2.51 9.62 -11.04
C SER A 98 -1.52 10.58 -10.37
N GLN A 99 -0.62 10.06 -9.53
CA GLN A 99 0.45 10.82 -8.86
C GLN A 99 1.80 10.14 -9.09
N PRO A 100 2.92 10.86 -9.01
CA PRO A 100 4.24 10.25 -9.00
C PRO A 100 4.46 9.40 -7.74
N ILE A 101 5.32 8.37 -7.84
CA ILE A 101 5.76 7.59 -6.68
C ILE A 101 6.46 8.54 -5.69
N PRO A 102 6.13 8.49 -4.38
CA PRO A 102 6.77 9.33 -3.38
C PRO A 102 8.28 9.08 -3.30
N ASP A 103 9.06 10.14 -3.07
CA ASP A 103 10.48 10.01 -2.77
C ASP A 103 10.71 9.55 -1.32
N VAL A 104 11.95 9.10 -1.03
CA VAL A 104 12.35 8.64 0.30
C VAL A 104 12.14 9.70 1.39
N GLN A 105 12.39 10.98 1.09
CA GLN A 105 12.28 12.06 2.09
C GLN A 105 10.83 12.24 2.54
N SER A 106 9.89 12.20 1.60
CA SER A 106 8.45 12.32 1.86
C SER A 106 7.93 11.20 2.77
N ILE A 107 8.46 9.98 2.62
CA ILE A 107 8.14 8.84 3.48
C ILE A 107 8.69 9.05 4.90
N LEU A 108 9.96 9.46 5.01
CA LEU A 108 10.62 9.65 6.30
C LEU A 108 9.96 10.77 7.14
N GLN A 109 9.56 11.87 6.50
CA GLN A 109 8.87 12.98 7.19
C GLN A 109 7.54 12.55 7.82
N ARG A 110 6.76 11.69 7.14
CA ARG A 110 5.48 11.18 7.67
C ARG A 110 5.69 10.28 8.88
N ASN A 111 6.70 9.42 8.85
CA ASN A 111 7.01 8.54 9.98
C ASN A 111 7.41 9.32 11.24
N THR A 112 8.07 10.47 11.10
CA THR A 112 8.43 11.33 12.24
C THR A 112 7.24 12.09 12.85
N GLN A 113 6.11 12.20 12.15
CA GLN A 113 4.90 12.87 12.65
C GLN A 113 3.92 11.91 13.35
N THR A 114 4.11 10.59 13.18
CA THR A 114 3.29 9.53 13.79
C THR A 114 3.90 8.93 15.07
N SER A 115 4.92 9.57 15.69
CA SER A 115 5.52 9.17 16.98
C SER A 115 5.20 10.14 18.10
#